data_AF-T1FXX1-F1
#
_entry.id   AF-T1FXX1-F1
#
_cell.length_a   1.000
_cell.length_b   1.000
_cell.length_c   1.000
_cell.angle_alpha   90.00
_cell.angle_beta   90.00
_cell.angle_gamma   90.00
#
_symmetry.space_group_name_H-M   'P 1'
#
loop_
_entity.id
_entity.type
_entity.pdbx_description
1 polymer ?
#
loop_
_entity_poly.entity_id
_entity_poly.type
_entity_poly.pdbx_seq_one_letter_code
_entity_poly.pdbx_strand_id
1 'polypeptide(L)'
;MGRKRVVERKKGAVLSESMKQAVTIVLNNTNTIRGASKLYKIPYGTLHSYVAKAKDVGLDSMRFEANYYVRKIFSVDQETSIHNYLVKSSEYHYGLSRKEARKLAYGFAVQNNVEHPPSWDANETAGKDWYNQFMHRH
;
A
#
# COMPACT_ATOMS: atom_id res chain seq x y z
N MET A 1 -12.49 2.27 -22.15
CA MET A 1 -11.81 3.36 -21.42
C MET A 1 -12.37 3.43 -20.01
N GLY A 2 -11.56 3.16 -18.98
CA GLY A 2 -12.00 3.20 -17.59
C GLY A 2 -12.20 4.63 -17.11
N ARG A 3 -13.31 4.92 -16.41
CA ARG A 3 -13.59 6.24 -15.82
C ARG A 3 -12.43 6.66 -14.91
N LYS A 4 -11.83 7.83 -15.17
CA LYS A 4 -10.90 8.47 -14.23
C LYS A 4 -11.65 8.83 -12.96
N ARG A 5 -11.15 8.40 -11.80
CA ARG A 5 -11.67 8.84 -10.50
C ARG A 5 -11.43 10.34 -10.38
N VAL A 6 -12.52 11.12 -10.33
CA VAL A 6 -12.50 12.59 -10.20
C VAL A 6 -12.01 13.04 -8.82
N VAL A 7 -12.04 12.15 -7.83
CA VAL A 7 -11.66 12.47 -6.45
C VAL A 7 -10.34 11.80 -6.09
N GLU A 8 -9.30 12.61 -5.92
CA GLU A 8 -8.10 12.20 -5.20
C GLU A 8 -8.46 12.04 -3.72
N ARG A 9 -8.45 10.79 -3.26
CA ARG A 9 -8.60 10.51 -1.83
C ARG A 9 -7.30 10.93 -1.15
N LYS A 10 -7.33 12.04 -0.40
CA LYS A 10 -6.24 12.38 0.52
C LYS A 10 -6.06 11.20 1.48
N LYS A 11 -4.87 10.60 1.49
CA LYS A 11 -4.52 9.56 2.48
C LYS A 11 -4.70 10.20 3.85
N GLY A 12 -5.58 9.62 4.66
CA GLY A 12 -5.81 10.11 6.02
C GLY A 12 -4.53 9.92 6.82
N ALA A 13 -3.83 11.02 7.10
CA ALA A 13 -2.72 11.06 8.04
C ALA A 13 -3.25 11.05 9.47
N VAL A 14 -4.14 10.11 9.80
CA VAL A 14 -4.50 9.90 11.21
C VAL A 14 -3.29 9.25 11.84
N LEU A 15 -2.63 9.98 12.75
CA LEU A 15 -1.52 9.46 13.55
C LEU A 15 -2.01 8.17 14.21
N SER A 16 -1.30 7.06 13.98
CA SER A 16 -1.67 5.73 14.49
C SER A 16 -1.95 5.75 15.99
N GLU A 17 -1.19 6.56 16.73
CA GLU A 17 -1.34 6.79 18.16
C GLU A 17 -2.68 7.45 18.53
N SER A 18 -3.08 8.53 17.84
CA SER A 18 -4.37 9.19 18.10
C SER A 18 -5.56 8.27 17.82
N MET A 19 -5.44 7.38 16.82
CA MET A 19 -6.45 6.37 16.55
C MET A 19 -6.52 5.32 17.66
N LYS A 20 -5.37 4.82 18.13
CA LYS A 20 -5.29 3.85 19.22
C LYS A 20 -5.95 4.40 20.49
N GLN A 21 -5.61 5.64 20.86
CA GLN A 21 -6.19 6.34 22.03
C GLN A 21 -7.69 6.58 21.90
N ALA A 22 -8.18 6.96 20.71
CA ALA A 22 -9.60 7.13 20.48
C ALA A 22 -10.37 5.81 20.64
N VAL A 23 -9.81 4.69 20.18
CA VAL A 23 -10.43 3.37 20.30
C VAL A 23 -10.41 2.87 21.75
N THR A 24 -9.31 3.04 22.49
CA THR A 24 -9.21 2.61 23.89
C THR A 24 -10.22 3.31 24.79
N ILE A 25 -10.39 4.62 24.64
CA ILE A 25 -11.37 5.41 25.40
C ILE A 25 -12.81 4.95 25.11
N VAL A 26 -13.11 4.60 23.85
CA VAL A 26 -14.43 4.06 23.50
C VAL A 26 -14.63 2.66 24.06
N LEU A 27 -13.62 1.79 24.02
CA LEU A 27 -13.70 0.42 24.56
C LEU A 27 -13.82 0.41 26.09
N ASN A 28 -13.15 1.33 26.78
CA ASN A 28 -13.23 1.50 28.23
C ASN A 28 -14.52 2.20 28.68
N ASN A 29 -15.47 2.44 27.77
CA ASN A 29 -16.73 3.16 28.00
C ASN A 29 -16.55 4.57 28.62
N THR A 30 -15.38 5.18 28.48
CA THR A 30 -15.11 6.52 29.04
C THR A 30 -15.64 7.63 28.14
N ASN A 31 -15.87 7.35 26.85
CA ASN A 31 -16.50 8.29 25.93
C ASN A 31 -17.31 7.57 24.84
N THR A 32 -18.26 8.30 24.23
CA THR A 32 -19.01 7.80 23.08
C THR A 32 -18.17 7.89 21.80
N ILE A 33 -18.50 7.09 20.78
CA ILE A 33 -17.85 7.17 19.47
C ILE A 33 -17.92 8.59 18.88
N ARG A 34 -19.05 9.28 19.06
CA ARG A 34 -19.22 10.68 18.58
C ARG A 34 -18.34 11.65 19.38
N GLY A 35 -18.25 11.48 20.69
CA GLY A 35 -17.40 12.31 21.54
C GLY A 35 -15.91 12.12 21.25
N ALA A 36 -15.46 10.88 21.16
CA ALA A 36 -14.08 10.54 20.78
C ALA A 36 -13.73 11.02 19.36
N SER A 37 -14.67 10.93 18.41
CA SER A 37 -14.50 11.47 17.05
C SER A 37 -14.21 12.98 17.06
N LYS A 38 -14.95 13.75 17.87
CA LYS A 38 -14.74 15.20 18.00
C LYS A 38 -13.44 15.53 18.73
N LEU A 39 -13.11 14.78 19.78
CA LEU A 39 -11.91 14.98 20.61
C LEU A 39 -10.61 14.76 19.82
N TYR A 40 -10.53 13.63 19.11
CA TYR A 40 -9.34 13.24 18.35
C TYR A 40 -9.36 13.74 16.90
N LYS A 41 -10.40 14.49 16.50
CA LYS A 41 -10.60 14.97 15.12
C LYS A 41 -10.54 13.85 14.07
N ILE A 42 -11.04 12.66 14.44
CA ILE A 42 -11.11 11.49 13.56
C ILE A 42 -12.52 11.41 12.98
N PRO A 43 -12.70 11.22 11.66
CA PRO A 43 -14.02 11.04 11.08
C PRO A 43 -14.78 9.88 11.74
N TYR A 44 -16.04 10.12 12.10
CA TYR A 44 -16.88 9.16 12.82
C TYR A 44 -16.90 7.78 12.16
N GLY A 45 -17.09 7.71 10.84
CA GLY A 45 -17.14 6.43 10.11
C GLY A 45 -15.86 5.62 10.21
N THR A 46 -14.70 6.30 10.21
CA THR A 46 -13.39 5.65 10.40
C THR A 46 -13.28 5.10 11.81
N LEU A 47 -13.55 5.93 12.83
CA LEU A 47 -13.46 5.50 14.23
C LEU A 47 -14.43 4.36 14.53
N HIS A 48 -15.68 4.45 14.06
CA HIS A 48 -16.68 3.41 14.19
C HIS A 48 -16.20 2.07 13.62
N SER A 49 -15.66 2.09 12.40
CA SER A 49 -15.13 0.89 11.74
C SER A 49 -13.96 0.28 12.52
N TYR A 50 -13.11 1.11 13.11
CA TYR A 50 -11.98 0.64 13.91
C TYR A 50 -12.40 0.06 15.25
N VAL A 51 -13.36 0.70 15.95
CA VAL A 51 -13.92 0.18 17.20
C VAL A 51 -14.61 -1.16 16.97
N ALA A 52 -15.39 -1.30 15.89
CA ALA A 52 -16.03 -2.56 15.55
C ALA A 52 -15.01 -3.69 15.32
N LYS A 53 -13.92 -3.41 14.58
CA LYS A 53 -12.82 -4.37 14.39
C LYS A 53 -12.09 -4.69 15.69
N ALA A 54 -11.85 -3.71 16.55
CA ALA A 54 -11.16 -3.92 17.82
C ALA A 54 -11.98 -4.78 18.79
N LYS A 55 -13.32 -4.74 18.71
CA LYS A 55 -14.20 -5.65 19.47
C LYS A 55 -14.13 -7.10 19.00
N ASP A 56 -13.85 -7.32 17.72
CA ASP A 56 -13.81 -8.64 17.10
C ASP A 56 -12.44 -9.31 17.29
N VAL A 57 -11.35 -8.59 17.01
CA VAL A 57 -9.98 -9.15 16.95
C VAL A 57 -9.14 -8.82 18.20
N GLY A 58 -9.62 -7.90 19.05
CA GLY A 58 -8.86 -7.37 20.18
C GLY A 58 -7.95 -6.19 19.79
N LEU A 59 -7.69 -5.29 20.75
CA LEU A 59 -6.93 -4.06 20.52
C LEU A 59 -5.45 -4.34 20.16
N ASP A 60 -4.82 -5.31 20.83
CA ASP A 60 -3.38 -5.58 20.69
C ASP A 60 -3.03 -6.24 19.34
N SER A 61 -4.00 -6.95 18.76
CA SER A 61 -3.90 -7.54 17.43
C SER A 61 -4.09 -6.51 16.30
N MET A 62 -4.54 -5.29 16.63
CA MET A 62 -4.91 -4.29 15.64
C MET A 62 -3.73 -3.42 15.22
N ARG A 63 -3.53 -3.28 13.90
CA ARG A 63 -2.63 -2.28 13.32
C ARG A 63 -3.38 -0.98 13.07
N PHE A 64 -2.94 0.08 13.74
CA PHE A 64 -3.45 1.44 13.54
C PHE A 64 -2.71 2.23 12.45
N GLU A 65 -1.59 1.70 12.00
CA GLU A 65 -0.83 2.26 10.87
C GLU A 65 -1.39 1.79 9.54
N ALA A 66 -1.38 2.70 8.56
CA ALA A 66 -1.77 2.37 7.21
C ALA A 66 -0.72 1.44 6.58
N ASN A 67 -1.08 0.17 6.38
CA ASN A 67 -0.23 -0.77 5.66
C ASN A 67 -0.37 -0.56 4.16
N TYR A 68 0.47 0.31 3.58
CA TYR A 68 0.54 0.51 2.13
C TYR A 68 1.32 -0.61 1.41
N TYR A 69 1.94 -1.52 2.16
CA TYR A 69 2.85 -2.56 1.65
C TYR A 69 2.18 -3.91 1.42
N VAL A 70 0.90 -4.08 1.77
CA VAL A 70 0.17 -5.38 1.69
C VAL A 70 0.10 -5.97 0.28
N ARG A 71 0.29 -5.15 -0.77
CA ARG A 71 0.13 -5.56 -2.17
C ARG A 71 1.38 -5.38 -3.01
N LYS A 72 2.56 -5.45 -2.39
CA LYS A 72 3.81 -5.53 -3.16
C LYS A 72 3.92 -6.92 -3.79
N ILE A 73 4.25 -6.93 -5.08
CA ILE A 73 4.48 -8.16 -5.85
C ILE A 73 5.84 -8.75 -5.49
N PHE A 74 6.86 -7.89 -5.39
CA PHE A 74 8.21 -8.28 -5.02
C PHE A 74 8.48 -8.03 -3.54
N SER A 75 9.30 -8.90 -2.95
CA SER A 75 9.94 -8.61 -1.66
C SER A 75 10.91 -7.43 -1.79
N VAL A 76 11.34 -6.87 -0.66
CA VAL A 76 12.28 -5.74 -0.66
C VAL A 76 13.60 -6.10 -1.36
N ASP A 77 14.11 -7.31 -1.13
CA ASP A 77 15.38 -7.78 -1.71
C ASP A 77 15.27 -8.00 -3.23
N GLN A 78 14.14 -8.57 -3.67
CA GLN A 78 13.83 -8.71 -5.09
C GLN A 78 13.68 -7.36 -5.78
N GLU A 79 12.94 -6.43 -5.16
CA GLU A 79 12.74 -5.09 -5.68
C GLU A 79 14.08 -4.33 -5.80
N THR A 80 14.96 -4.50 -4.81
CA THR A 80 16.32 -3.94 -4.80
C THR A 80 17.18 -4.54 -5.92
N SER A 81 17.04 -5.84 -6.20
CA SER A 81 17.75 -6.50 -7.30
C SER A 81 17.36 -5.93 -8.67
N ILE A 82 16.06 -5.72 -8.89
CA ILE A 82 15.53 -5.07 -10.10
C ILE A 82 16.06 -3.64 -10.21
N HIS A 83 16.03 -2.87 -9.11
CA HIS A 83 16.57 -1.52 -9.06
C HIS A 83 18.05 -1.47 -9.45
N ASN A 84 18.89 -2.29 -8.82
CA ASN A 84 20.33 -2.29 -9.08
C ASN A 84 20.64 -2.66 -10.53
N TYR A 85 19.87 -3.57 -11.12
CA TYR A 85 19.99 -3.88 -12.53
C TYR A 85 19.63 -2.68 -13.43
N LEU A 86 18.53 -1.97 -13.12
CA LEU A 86 18.12 -0.79 -13.87
C LEU A 86 19.17 0.32 -13.80
N VAL A 87 19.71 0.60 -12.61
CA VAL A 87 20.79 1.59 -12.42
C VAL A 87 22.02 1.18 -13.24
N LYS A 88 22.46 -0.08 -13.13
CA LYS A 88 23.60 -0.58 -13.90
C LYS A 88 23.36 -0.48 -15.41
N SER A 89 22.17 -0.81 -15.90
CA SER A 89 21.83 -0.69 -17.32
C SER A 89 21.86 0.76 -17.83
N SER A 90 21.59 1.73 -16.95
CA SER A 90 21.64 3.15 -17.29
C SER A 90 23.07 3.66 -17.49
N GLU A 91 24.05 3.05 -16.84
CA GLU A 91 25.46 3.42 -16.94
C GLU A 91 26.11 2.93 -18.26
N TYR A 92 25.66 1.80 -18.80
CA TYR A 92 26.27 1.18 -19.99
C TYR A 92 25.55 1.47 -21.31
N HIS A 93 24.21 1.53 -21.35
CA HIS A 93 23.45 1.48 -22.61
C HIS A 93 22.18 2.37 -22.62
N TYR A 94 22.31 3.67 -22.37
CA TYR A 94 21.19 4.64 -22.35
C TYR A 94 20.02 4.30 -21.39
N GLY A 95 20.16 3.23 -20.61
CA GLY A 95 19.13 2.68 -19.73
C GLY A 95 18.03 1.89 -20.45
N LEU A 96 17.26 1.15 -19.66
CA LEU A 96 16.06 0.48 -20.15
C LEU A 96 14.90 1.47 -20.27
N SER A 97 14.16 1.39 -21.37
CA SER A 97 12.90 2.10 -21.51
C SER A 97 11.88 1.56 -20.50
N ARG A 98 10.83 2.36 -20.22
CA ARG A 98 9.75 1.96 -19.29
C ARG A 98 9.09 0.63 -19.69
N LYS A 99 9.05 0.32 -20.99
CA LYS A 99 8.48 -0.93 -21.50
C LYS A 99 9.41 -2.10 -21.21
N GLU A 100 10.71 -1.92 -21.41
CA GLU A 100 11.71 -2.96 -21.13
C GLU A 100 11.86 -3.21 -19.64
N ALA A 101 11.88 -2.18 -18.80
CA ALA A 101 11.88 -2.33 -17.35
C ALA A 101 10.67 -3.15 -16.84
N ARG A 102 9.49 -2.93 -17.43
CA ARG A 102 8.27 -3.70 -17.13
C ARG A 102 8.33 -5.14 -17.62
N LYS A 103 8.94 -5.39 -18.79
CA LYS A 103 9.18 -6.74 -19.30
C LYS A 103 10.19 -7.48 -18.42
N LEU A 104 11.26 -6.81 -18.00
CA LEU A 104 12.25 -7.34 -17.08
C LEU A 104 11.61 -7.75 -15.76
N ALA A 105 10.75 -6.90 -15.19
CA ALA A 105 10.04 -7.23 -13.97
C ALA A 105 9.13 -8.45 -14.11
N TYR A 106 8.40 -8.58 -15.23
CA TYR A 106 7.60 -9.77 -15.51
C TYR A 106 8.49 -11.03 -15.63
N GLY A 107 9.55 -10.97 -16.43
CA GLY A 107 10.49 -12.10 -16.57
C GLY A 107 11.10 -12.50 -15.22
N PHE A 108 11.45 -11.52 -14.39
CA PHE A 108 11.95 -11.74 -13.04
C PHE A 108 10.89 -12.42 -12.15
N ALA A 109 9.62 -12.00 -12.23
CA ALA A 109 8.53 -12.64 -11.47
C ALA A 109 8.33 -14.11 -11.86
N VAL A 110 8.29 -14.39 -13.17
CA VAL A 110 8.13 -15.76 -13.69
C VAL A 110 9.32 -16.64 -13.28
N GLN A 111 10.55 -16.15 -13.44
CA GLN A 111 11.76 -16.90 -13.08
C GLN A 111 11.86 -17.22 -11.59
N ASN A 112 11.38 -16.32 -10.73
CA ASN A 112 11.42 -16.49 -9.28
C ASN A 112 10.12 -17.09 -8.71
N ASN A 113 9.19 -17.57 -9.55
CA ASN A 113 7.88 -18.09 -9.16
C ASN A 113 7.11 -17.16 -8.20
N VAL A 114 7.20 -15.85 -8.44
CA VAL A 114 6.52 -14.83 -7.65
C VAL A 114 5.08 -14.70 -8.13
N GLU A 115 4.12 -14.77 -7.21
CA GLU A 115 2.71 -14.54 -7.53
C GLU A 115 2.49 -13.13 -8.07
N HIS A 116 1.83 -13.02 -9.22
CA HIS A 116 1.57 -11.76 -9.88
C HIS A 116 0.18 -11.74 -10.52
N PRO A 117 -0.35 -10.54 -10.87
CA PRO A 117 -1.67 -10.44 -11.46
C PRO A 117 -1.76 -11.17 -12.82
N PRO A 118 -2.88 -11.84 -13.16
CA PRO A 118 -3.06 -12.53 -14.45
C PRO A 118 -2.92 -11.62 -15.68
N SER A 119 -3.09 -10.31 -15.48
CA SER A 119 -2.86 -9.32 -16.53
C SER A 119 -1.39 -9.18 -16.93
N TRP A 120 -0.44 -9.62 -16.10
CA TRP A 120 0.97 -9.65 -16.45
C TRP A 120 1.25 -10.80 -17.41
N ASP A 121 0.71 -11.99 -17.16
CA ASP A 121 0.80 -13.14 -18.07
C ASP A 121 0.19 -12.83 -19.42
N ALA A 122 -1.04 -12.30 -19.43
CA ALA A 122 -1.77 -12.00 -20.67
C ALA A 122 -1.06 -10.97 -21.58
N ASN A 123 -0.21 -10.11 -21.01
CA ASN A 123 0.50 -9.06 -21.76
C ASN A 123 2.03 -9.27 -21.78
N GLU A 124 2.51 -10.34 -21.15
CA GLU A 124 3.93 -10.64 -20.89
C GLU A 124 4.73 -9.42 -20.37
N THR A 125 4.11 -8.62 -19.51
CA THR A 125 4.68 -7.37 -19.03
C THR A 125 4.05 -6.90 -17.73
N ALA A 126 4.87 -6.36 -16.83
CA ALA A 126 4.37 -5.79 -15.58
C ALA A 126 3.39 -4.64 -15.83
N GLY A 127 2.42 -4.40 -14.94
CA GLY A 127 1.44 -3.32 -15.09
C GLY A 127 2.06 -1.91 -15.06
N LYS A 128 1.40 -0.93 -15.70
CA LYS A 128 1.82 0.49 -15.64
C LYS A 128 1.79 1.04 -14.21
N ASP A 129 0.75 0.68 -13.46
CA ASP A 129 0.58 1.13 -12.07
C ASP A 129 1.68 0.58 -11.17
N TRP A 130 2.12 -0.67 -11.39
CA TRP A 130 3.25 -1.24 -10.67
C TRP A 130 4.53 -0.44 -10.95
N TYR A 131 4.83 -0.15 -12.23
CA TYR A 131 6.03 0.60 -12.60
C TYR A 131 6.06 1.99 -11.99
N ASN A 132 4.95 2.74 -12.08
CA ASN A 132 4.88 4.07 -11.49
C ASN A 132 5.10 4.02 -9.98
N GLN A 133 4.52 3.04 -9.29
CA GLN A 133 4.72 2.88 -7.86
C GLN A 133 6.16 2.45 -7.50
N PHE A 134 6.79 1.61 -8.31
CA PHE A 134 8.19 1.22 -8.17
C PHE A 134 9.11 2.45 -8.28
N MET A 135 8.93 3.27 -9.32
CA MET A 135 9.68 4.52 -9.53
C MET A 135 9.37 5.62 -8.50
N HIS A 136 8.27 5.53 -7.75
CA HIS A 136 8.02 6.47 -6.64
C HIS A 136 8.73 6.07 -5.36
N ARG A 137 9.17 4.81 -5.25
CA ARG A 137 9.86 4.27 -4.07
C ARG A 137 11.39 4.36 -4.19
N HIS A 138 11.90 4.36 -5.41
CA HIS A 138 13.31 4.42 -5.77
C HIS A 138 13.55 5.63 -6.66
#